data_AF-R3U633-F1
#
_entry.id   AF-R3U633-F1
#
_cell.length_a   1.000
_cell.length_b   1.000
_cell.length_c   1.000
_cell.angle_alpha   90.00
_cell.angle_beta   90.00
_cell.angle_gamma   90.00
#
_symmetry.space_group_name_H-M   'P 1'
#
loop_
_entity.id
_entity.type
_entity.pdbx_description
1 polymer ?
#
loop_
_entity_poly.entity_id
_entity_poly.type
_entity_poly.pdbx_seq_one_letter_code
_entity_poly.pdbx_strand_id
1 'polypeptide(L)'
;MKRQVFGEEIRRLRNEKNISQHDLVEGICSQSMLSFIESGKYMPNVSILVQLCKRLELDTDRLLFHNHYEISSIEQLSKKCEKLCNNHLYYELFEFLNLKMVTDSIETSEQMQAYYYYLACCQYHIEKDSRKSYISFQLSIAEAGLKNNTLKCLSNACLGLLNAKLGKKESTKKYINQSKIDFRELNYEKNLTILFYLEAYSYLTLGMLAKACQTLEEGIEFVTAHDSHFMLGNMFYMAAKVAEKAEKNNIIRENQQNSEMFEKLFNEKVFKEIY
;
A
#
# COMPACT_ATOMS: atom_id res chain seq x y z
N MET A 1 20.65 -6.13 4.62
CA MET A 1 19.93 -5.67 3.41
C MET A 1 18.69 -4.87 3.76
N LYS A 2 17.64 -5.44 4.38
CA LYS A 2 16.37 -4.73 4.65
C LYS A 2 16.47 -3.47 5.55
N ARG A 3 17.36 -3.46 6.56
CA ARG A 3 17.64 -2.23 7.36
C ARG A 3 18.21 -1.08 6.55
N GLN A 4 19.12 -1.41 5.64
CA GLN A 4 19.80 -0.43 4.82
C GLN A 4 18.80 0.17 3.84
N VAL A 5 17.99 -0.68 3.21
CA VAL A 5 16.86 -0.28 2.37
C VAL A 5 15.88 0.63 3.13
N PHE A 6 15.55 0.28 4.38
CA PHE A 6 14.71 1.14 5.25
C PHE A 6 15.34 2.51 5.52
N GLY A 7 16.61 2.53 5.95
CA GLY A 7 17.33 3.77 6.25
C GLY A 7 17.45 4.69 5.03
N GLU A 8 17.79 4.11 3.87
CA GLU A 8 17.85 4.80 2.59
C GLU A 8 16.49 5.36 2.19
N GLU A 9 15.42 4.61 2.39
CA GLU A 9 14.05 5.03 2.09
C GLU A 9 13.59 6.19 2.99
N ILE A 10 13.87 6.14 4.30
CA ILE A 10 13.59 7.25 5.22
C ILE A 10 14.33 8.52 4.79
N ARG A 11 15.62 8.40 4.45
CA ARG A 11 16.41 9.52 3.94
C ARG A 11 15.83 10.08 2.65
N ARG A 12 15.43 9.21 1.71
CA ARG A 12 14.82 9.59 0.43
C ARG A 12 13.55 10.38 0.65
N LEU A 13 12.59 9.83 1.40
CA LEU A 13 11.31 10.49 1.71
C LEU A 13 11.50 11.83 2.42
N ARG A 14 12.43 11.90 3.37
CA ARG A 14 12.77 13.14 4.07
C ARG A 14 13.26 14.21 3.10
N ASN A 15 14.18 13.84 2.20
CA ASN A 15 14.74 14.75 1.21
C ASN A 15 13.69 15.21 0.18
N GLU A 16 12.79 14.32 -0.27
CA GLU A 16 11.69 14.66 -1.17
C GLU A 16 10.74 15.72 -0.59
N LYS A 17 10.59 15.71 0.74
CA LYS A 17 9.80 16.71 1.47
C LYS A 17 10.61 17.94 1.91
N ASN A 18 11.90 18.00 1.60
CA ASN A 18 12.82 19.06 2.03
C ASN A 18 12.84 19.27 3.56
N ILE A 19 12.71 18.20 4.34
CA ILE A 19 12.73 18.23 5.81
C ILE A 19 14.16 17.99 6.30
N SER A 20 14.65 18.75 7.30
CA SER A 20 15.97 18.47 7.89
C SER A 20 15.91 17.26 8.82
N GLN A 21 17.06 16.65 9.13
CA GLN A 21 17.10 15.57 10.13
C GLN A 21 16.58 16.05 11.50
N HIS A 22 16.88 17.29 11.87
CA HIS A 22 16.41 17.91 13.10
C HIS A 22 14.88 18.00 13.14
N ASP A 23 14.28 18.51 12.06
CA ASP A 23 12.82 18.74 12.01
C ASP A 23 12.04 17.41 11.93
N LEU A 24 12.62 16.39 11.30
CA LEU A 24 12.01 15.06 11.24
C LEU A 24 11.93 14.41 12.64
N VAL A 25 12.95 14.59 13.48
CA VAL A 25 13.04 13.91 14.79
C VAL A 25 12.50 14.72 15.97
N GLU A 26 12.13 15.97 15.77
CA GLU A 26 11.67 16.85 16.85
C GLU A 26 10.55 16.19 17.67
N GLY A 27 10.78 16.01 18.97
CA GLY A 27 9.85 15.35 19.89
C GLY A 27 9.75 13.82 19.75
N ILE A 28 10.60 13.19 18.93
CA ILE A 28 10.58 11.74 18.64
C ILE A 28 11.89 11.08 19.12
N CYS A 29 13.04 11.53 18.63
CA CYS A 29 14.36 10.98 18.97
C CYS A 29 15.48 12.00 18.74
N SER A 30 16.74 11.62 18.97
CA SER A 30 17.88 12.52 18.71
C SER A 30 18.26 12.52 17.22
N GLN A 31 18.82 13.65 16.75
CA GLN A 31 19.33 13.75 15.37
C GLN A 31 20.38 12.67 15.08
N SER A 32 21.28 12.40 16.04
CA SER A 32 22.29 11.34 15.93
C SER A 32 21.66 9.96 15.73
N MET A 33 20.57 9.68 16.44
CA MET A 33 19.82 8.43 16.26
C MET A 33 19.25 8.34 14.84
N LEU A 34 18.62 9.39 14.32
CA LEU A 34 18.14 9.38 12.92
C LEU A 34 19.28 9.20 11.92
N SER A 35 20.45 9.80 12.15
CA SER A 35 21.62 9.56 11.29
C SER A 35 22.03 8.07 11.27
N PHE A 36 21.97 7.38 12.42
CA PHE A 36 22.20 5.94 12.47
C PHE A 36 21.08 5.14 11.78
N ILE A 37 19.82 5.58 11.89
CA ILE A 37 18.68 4.98 11.19
C ILE A 37 18.86 5.10 9.67
N GLU A 38 19.09 6.31 9.17
CA GLU A 38 19.24 6.57 7.73
C GLU A 38 20.47 5.89 7.11
N SER A 39 21.47 5.55 7.92
CA SER A 39 22.64 4.78 7.47
C SER A 39 22.48 3.27 7.62
N GLY A 40 21.31 2.79 8.06
CA GLY A 40 21.03 1.38 8.28
C GLY A 40 21.78 0.76 9.47
N LYS A 41 22.44 1.60 10.29
CA LYS A 41 23.25 1.18 11.45
C LYS A 41 22.41 0.93 12.69
N TYR A 42 21.21 1.50 12.77
CA TYR A 42 20.31 1.35 13.91
C TYR A 42 18.87 1.17 13.42
N MET A 43 18.14 0.23 14.02
CA MET A 43 16.71 0.06 13.77
C MET A 43 15.93 0.65 14.96
N PRO A 44 15.03 1.63 14.73
CA PRO A 44 14.24 2.20 15.82
C PRO A 44 13.20 1.19 16.34
N ASN A 45 12.75 1.39 17.59
CA ASN A 45 11.59 0.67 18.10
C ASN A 45 10.30 1.06 17.34
N VAL A 46 9.25 0.24 17.49
CA VAL A 46 7.97 0.40 16.77
C VAL A 46 7.37 1.79 16.98
N SER A 47 7.43 2.33 18.22
CA SER A 47 6.89 3.65 18.54
C SER A 47 7.59 4.77 17.76
N ILE A 48 8.93 4.80 17.75
CA ILE A 48 9.71 5.77 16.99
C ILE A 48 9.43 5.62 15.50
N LEU A 49 9.40 4.38 14.99
CA LEU A 49 9.18 4.14 13.56
C LEU A 49 7.81 4.64 13.10
N VAL A 50 6.73 4.33 13.85
CA VAL A 50 5.39 4.83 13.55
C VAL A 50 5.36 6.37 13.57
N GLN A 51 6.04 7.01 14.52
CA GLN A 51 6.09 8.46 14.60
C GLN A 51 6.84 9.10 13.43
N LEU A 52 8.00 8.54 13.05
CA LEU A 52 8.76 9.00 11.87
C LEU A 52 7.94 8.85 10.59
N CYS A 53 7.31 7.69 10.36
CA CYS A 53 6.47 7.47 9.19
C CYS A 53 5.29 8.46 9.12
N LYS A 54 4.66 8.77 10.26
CA LYS A 54 3.60 9.79 10.34
C LYS A 54 4.11 11.19 10.00
N ARG A 55 5.29 11.57 10.50
CA ARG A 55 5.92 12.88 10.19
C ARG A 55 6.30 12.98 8.70
N LEU A 56 6.62 11.85 8.09
CA LEU A 56 6.80 11.70 6.64
C LEU A 56 5.46 11.59 5.87
N GLU A 57 4.33 11.85 6.52
CA GLU A 57 2.98 11.85 5.93
C GLU A 57 2.62 10.53 5.22
N LEU A 58 3.17 9.41 5.68
CA LEU A 58 2.78 8.09 5.21
C LEU A 58 1.43 7.70 5.82
N ASP A 59 0.52 7.22 4.99
CA ASP A 59 -0.85 6.86 5.37
C ASP A 59 -1.13 5.39 5.02
N THR A 60 -1.57 4.60 6.01
CA THR A 60 -1.89 3.18 5.85
C THR A 60 -3.31 2.93 5.30
N ASP A 61 -4.22 3.90 5.42
CA ASP A 61 -5.62 3.71 5.03
C ASP A 61 -5.91 4.22 3.61
N ARG A 62 -4.92 4.84 2.97
CA ARG A 62 -5.00 5.23 1.56
C ARG A 62 -4.80 4.01 0.67
N LEU A 63 -5.72 3.80 -0.27
CA LEU A 63 -5.39 3.00 -1.43
C LEU A 63 -4.43 3.83 -2.27
N LEU A 64 -3.22 3.32 -2.43
CA LEU A 64 -2.13 4.04 -3.06
C LEU A 64 -2.00 3.51 -4.48
N PHE A 65 -2.07 4.43 -5.43
CA PHE A 65 -2.08 4.11 -6.84
C PHE A 65 -1.04 4.97 -7.55
N HIS A 66 -0.27 4.35 -8.43
CA HIS A 66 0.50 5.07 -9.42
C HIS A 66 -0.17 4.83 -10.76
N ASN A 67 -0.34 5.91 -11.53
CA ASN A 67 -1.32 5.92 -12.60
C ASN A 67 -0.65 6.22 -13.93
N HIS A 68 -0.99 5.39 -14.92
CA HIS A 68 -0.77 5.62 -16.34
C HIS A 68 -1.93 4.99 -17.15
N TYR A 69 -3.06 4.67 -16.52
CA TYR A 69 -4.19 4.03 -17.22
C TYR A 69 -5.10 5.09 -17.79
N GLU A 70 -5.11 5.17 -19.12
CA GLU A 70 -5.96 6.10 -19.85
C GLU A 70 -7.44 5.73 -19.66
N ILE A 71 -8.26 6.73 -19.35
CA ILE A 71 -9.72 6.58 -19.26
C ILE A 71 -10.42 7.10 -20.52
N SER A 72 -9.69 7.72 -21.43
CA SER A 72 -10.24 8.46 -22.57
C SER A 72 -9.22 8.52 -23.70
N SER A 73 -9.71 8.56 -24.94
CA SER A 73 -8.91 8.88 -26.13
C SER A 73 -8.40 10.33 -26.12
N ILE A 74 -9.03 11.20 -25.30
CA ILE A 74 -8.62 12.59 -25.12
C ILE A 74 -7.57 12.65 -24.01
N GLU A 75 -6.31 12.83 -24.41
CA GLU A 75 -5.14 12.86 -23.51
C GLU A 75 -5.32 13.80 -22.31
N GLN A 76 -5.95 14.96 -22.51
CA GLN A 76 -6.19 15.95 -21.45
C GLN A 76 -7.12 15.41 -20.35
N LEU A 77 -8.09 14.56 -20.69
CA LEU A 77 -8.99 13.95 -19.72
C LEU A 77 -8.27 12.90 -18.90
N SER A 78 -7.46 12.05 -19.55
CA SER A 78 -6.61 11.06 -18.88
C SER A 78 -5.60 11.73 -17.93
N LYS A 79 -4.92 12.81 -18.37
CA LYS A 79 -4.01 13.60 -17.52
C LYS A 79 -4.71 14.25 -16.34
N LYS A 80 -5.93 14.75 -16.52
CA LYS A 80 -6.71 15.33 -15.43
C LYS A 80 -7.14 14.27 -14.41
N CYS A 81 -7.59 13.09 -14.88
CA CYS A 81 -7.89 11.95 -14.02
C CYS A 81 -6.67 11.57 -13.17
N GLU A 82 -5.52 11.41 -13.82
CA GLU A 82 -4.26 11.06 -13.17
C GLU A 82 -3.88 12.09 -12.10
N LYS A 83 -3.96 13.39 -12.43
CA LYS A 83 -3.65 14.48 -11.50
C LYS A 83 -4.56 14.44 -10.27
N LEU A 84 -5.87 14.29 -10.45
CA LEU A 84 -6.81 14.24 -9.34
C LEU A 84 -6.56 13.02 -8.44
N CYS A 85 -6.28 11.86 -9.04
CA CYS A 85 -5.98 10.63 -8.31
C CYS A 85 -4.67 10.73 -7.52
N ASN A 86 -3.59 11.21 -8.15
CA ASN A 86 -2.27 11.34 -7.53
C ASN A 86 -2.25 12.36 -6.37
N ASN A 87 -3.13 13.36 -6.42
CA ASN A 87 -3.30 14.33 -5.33
C ASN A 87 -4.34 13.89 -4.29
N HIS A 88 -4.87 12.66 -4.39
CA HIS A 88 -5.89 12.12 -3.48
C HIS A 88 -7.17 12.96 -3.41
N LEU A 89 -7.49 13.70 -4.47
CA LEU A 89 -8.71 14.51 -4.60
C LEU A 89 -9.87 13.63 -5.05
N TYR A 90 -10.28 12.68 -4.20
CA TYR A 90 -11.21 11.62 -4.58
C TYR A 90 -12.62 12.15 -4.88
N TYR A 91 -13.08 13.18 -4.17
CA TYR A 91 -14.39 13.79 -4.41
C TYR A 91 -14.42 14.50 -5.77
N GLU A 92 -13.40 15.29 -6.07
CA GLU A 92 -13.25 15.98 -7.35
C GLU A 92 -13.03 15.00 -8.49
N LEU A 93 -12.30 13.91 -8.26
CA LEU A 93 -12.15 12.82 -9.22
C LEU A 93 -13.49 12.14 -9.50
N PHE A 94 -14.29 11.87 -8.47
CA PHE A 94 -15.62 11.30 -8.62
C PHE A 94 -16.53 12.19 -9.47
N GLU A 95 -16.62 13.49 -9.14
CA GLU A 95 -17.41 14.45 -9.91
C GLU A 95 -16.90 14.52 -11.36
N PHE A 96 -15.58 14.54 -11.57
CA PHE A 96 -14.97 14.55 -12.89
C PHE A 96 -15.31 13.31 -13.72
N LEU A 97 -15.21 12.11 -13.14
CA LEU A 97 -15.51 10.85 -13.82
C LEU A 97 -16.99 10.77 -14.25
N ASN A 98 -17.91 11.35 -13.47
CA ASN A 98 -19.34 11.36 -13.78
C ASN A 98 -19.75 12.45 -14.79
N LEU A 99 -18.83 13.29 -15.26
CA LEU A 99 -19.14 14.26 -16.31
C LEU A 99 -19.43 13.54 -17.63
N LYS A 100 -20.50 13.96 -18.31
CA LYS A 100 -20.90 13.40 -19.60
C LYS A 100 -19.78 13.43 -20.65
N MET A 101 -18.99 14.51 -20.67
CA MET A 101 -17.84 14.61 -21.58
C MET A 101 -16.76 13.54 -21.35
N VAL A 102 -16.65 13.01 -20.12
CA VAL A 102 -15.71 11.94 -19.79
C VAL A 102 -16.32 10.61 -20.21
N THR A 103 -17.55 10.32 -19.80
CA THR A 103 -18.23 9.06 -20.14
C THR A 103 -18.39 8.85 -21.64
N ASP A 104 -18.70 9.92 -22.39
CA ASP A 104 -18.87 9.88 -23.84
C ASP A 104 -17.53 9.73 -24.59
N SER A 105 -16.39 9.92 -23.91
CA SER A 105 -15.04 9.82 -24.49
C SER A 105 -14.36 8.47 -24.27
N ILE A 106 -15.05 7.52 -23.62
CA ILE A 106 -14.56 6.16 -23.41
C ILE A 106 -14.86 5.34 -24.67
N GLU A 107 -13.82 4.85 -25.34
CA GLU A 107 -13.91 4.18 -26.64
C GLU A 107 -13.54 2.69 -26.59
N THR A 108 -12.72 2.28 -25.62
CA THR A 108 -12.20 0.90 -25.53
C THR A 108 -12.54 0.20 -24.22
N SER A 109 -12.51 -1.13 -24.23
CA SER A 109 -12.62 -1.96 -23.03
C SER A 109 -11.56 -1.64 -22.00
N GLU A 110 -10.33 -1.33 -22.44
CA GLU A 110 -9.21 -0.98 -21.58
C GLU A 110 -9.45 0.37 -20.88
N GLN A 111 -10.00 1.36 -21.59
CA GLN A 111 -10.40 2.64 -21.02
C GLN A 111 -11.59 2.50 -20.05
N MET A 112 -12.57 1.67 -20.41
CA MET A 112 -13.72 1.36 -19.55
C MET A 112 -13.29 0.64 -18.26
N GLN A 113 -12.35 -0.31 -18.37
CA GLN A 113 -11.75 -0.98 -17.23
C GLN A 113 -11.08 0.02 -16.27
N ALA A 114 -10.29 0.94 -16.81
CA ALA A 114 -9.60 1.99 -16.06
C ALA A 114 -10.62 2.94 -15.40
N TYR A 115 -11.65 3.36 -16.14
CA TYR A 115 -12.73 4.18 -15.64
C TYR A 115 -13.41 3.53 -14.42
N TYR A 116 -13.83 2.27 -14.53
CA TYR A 116 -14.48 1.57 -13.42
C TYR A 116 -13.55 1.36 -12.23
N TYR A 117 -12.26 1.14 -12.48
CA TYR A 117 -11.25 1.06 -11.44
C TYR A 117 -11.15 2.37 -10.64
N TYR A 118 -10.98 3.51 -11.33
CA TYR A 118 -10.91 4.81 -10.66
C TYR A 118 -12.20 5.17 -9.94
N LEU A 119 -13.35 4.87 -10.55
CA LEU A 119 -14.66 5.08 -9.94
C LEU A 119 -14.81 4.26 -8.65
N ALA A 120 -14.42 2.99 -8.67
CA ALA A 120 -14.45 2.11 -7.49
C ALA A 120 -13.59 2.65 -6.34
N CYS A 121 -12.41 3.20 -6.68
CA CYS A 121 -11.51 3.81 -5.72
C CYS A 121 -12.13 5.07 -5.09
N CYS A 122 -12.74 5.93 -5.88
CA CYS A 122 -13.42 7.13 -5.37
C CYS A 122 -14.58 6.76 -4.43
N GLN A 123 -15.43 5.80 -4.84
CA GLN A 123 -16.56 5.33 -4.04
C GLN A 123 -16.12 4.75 -2.70
N TYR A 124 -14.97 4.04 -2.67
CA TYR A 124 -14.39 3.54 -1.43
C TYR A 124 -14.00 4.67 -0.47
N HIS A 125 -13.36 5.73 -0.99
CA HIS A 125 -12.83 6.83 -0.18
C HIS A 125 -13.88 7.86 0.26
N ILE A 126 -14.90 8.13 -0.55
CA ILE A 126 -15.90 9.17 -0.26
C ILE A 126 -16.99 8.64 0.67
N GLU A 127 -17.66 7.56 0.26
CA GLU A 127 -18.95 7.20 0.87
C GLU A 127 -18.81 6.14 1.98
N LYS A 128 -17.63 5.51 2.09
CA LYS A 128 -17.48 4.19 2.74
C LYS A 128 -18.50 3.16 2.23
N ASP A 129 -19.16 3.43 1.11
CA ASP A 129 -20.14 2.57 0.47
C ASP A 129 -19.39 1.42 -0.22
N SER A 130 -19.10 0.43 0.61
CA SER A 130 -18.38 -0.77 0.20
C SER A 130 -19.14 -1.55 -0.88
N ARG A 131 -20.46 -1.34 -1.05
CA ARG A 131 -21.24 -2.05 -2.07
C ARG A 131 -21.03 -1.45 -3.46
N LYS A 132 -21.13 -0.12 -3.60
CA LYS A 132 -20.88 0.54 -4.90
C LYS A 132 -19.46 0.29 -5.37
N SER A 133 -18.48 0.49 -4.48
CA SER A 133 -17.07 0.22 -4.78
C SER A 133 -16.85 -1.23 -5.21
N TYR A 134 -17.47 -2.19 -4.51
CA TYR A 134 -17.41 -3.61 -4.87
C TYR A 134 -17.96 -3.88 -6.28
N ILE A 135 -19.13 -3.31 -6.63
CA ILE A 135 -19.73 -3.46 -7.96
C ILE A 135 -18.81 -2.87 -9.04
N SER A 136 -18.29 -1.66 -8.83
CA SER A 136 -17.40 -1.01 -9.78
C SER A 136 -16.10 -1.79 -10.00
N PHE A 137 -15.51 -2.37 -8.95
CA PHE A 137 -14.35 -3.27 -9.13
C PHE A 137 -14.72 -4.55 -9.90
N GLN A 138 -15.91 -5.11 -9.70
CA GLN A 138 -16.37 -6.24 -10.50
C GLN A 138 -16.56 -5.88 -11.97
N LEU A 139 -17.09 -4.69 -12.27
CA LEU A 139 -17.21 -4.19 -13.63
C LEU A 139 -15.82 -4.00 -14.27
N SER A 140 -14.87 -3.41 -13.56
CA SER A 140 -13.47 -3.30 -14.01
C SER A 140 -12.87 -4.68 -14.36
N ILE A 141 -13.11 -5.70 -13.52
CA ILE A 141 -12.65 -7.07 -13.82
C ILE A 141 -13.35 -7.65 -15.06
N ALA A 142 -14.65 -7.38 -15.23
CA ALA A 142 -15.41 -7.87 -16.38
C ALA A 142 -14.92 -7.29 -17.70
N GLU A 143 -14.58 -6.00 -17.74
CA GLU A 143 -14.04 -5.32 -18.93
C GLU A 143 -12.69 -5.91 -19.41
N ALA A 144 -11.88 -6.45 -18.50
CA ALA A 144 -10.65 -7.16 -18.89
C ALA A 144 -10.92 -8.44 -19.70
N GLY A 145 -12.11 -9.02 -19.56
CA GLY A 145 -12.47 -10.32 -20.12
C GLY A 145 -11.49 -11.42 -19.69
N LEU A 146 -10.96 -12.15 -20.68
CA LEU A 146 -9.98 -13.22 -20.47
C LEU A 146 -8.54 -12.70 -20.32
N LYS A 147 -8.27 -11.43 -20.65
CA LYS A 147 -6.92 -10.86 -20.54
C LYS A 147 -6.55 -10.71 -19.07
N ASN A 148 -5.31 -11.06 -18.74
CA ASN A 148 -4.70 -10.74 -17.47
C ASN A 148 -3.91 -9.44 -17.63
N ASN A 149 -4.13 -8.51 -16.72
CA ASN A 149 -3.44 -7.22 -16.70
C ASN A 149 -3.39 -6.68 -15.26
N THR A 150 -2.54 -5.67 -15.05
CA THR A 150 -2.31 -5.10 -13.72
C THR A 150 -3.59 -4.55 -13.08
N LEU A 151 -4.48 -3.92 -13.85
CA LEU A 151 -5.76 -3.41 -13.33
C LEU A 151 -6.67 -4.52 -12.81
N LYS A 152 -6.74 -5.67 -13.49
CA LYS A 152 -7.50 -6.84 -13.04
C LYS A 152 -6.93 -7.41 -11.74
N CYS A 153 -5.60 -7.51 -11.63
CA CYS A 153 -4.93 -7.92 -10.39
C CYS A 153 -5.27 -6.96 -9.25
N LEU A 154 -5.16 -5.65 -9.47
CA LEU A 154 -5.44 -4.62 -8.47
C LEU A 154 -6.91 -4.60 -8.06
N SER A 155 -7.83 -4.70 -9.00
CA SER A 155 -9.28 -4.81 -8.73
C SER A 155 -9.59 -6.03 -7.88
N ASN A 156 -9.01 -7.20 -8.18
CA ASN A 156 -9.14 -8.39 -7.34
C ASN A 156 -8.56 -8.16 -5.92
N ALA A 157 -7.37 -7.58 -5.81
CA ALA A 157 -6.77 -7.28 -4.51
C ALA A 157 -7.63 -6.31 -3.66
N CYS A 158 -8.20 -5.28 -4.30
CA CYS A 158 -9.14 -4.36 -3.67
C CYS A 158 -10.42 -5.08 -3.20
N LEU A 159 -11.00 -5.98 -4.01
CA LEU A 159 -12.13 -6.82 -3.58
C LEU A 159 -11.75 -7.70 -2.38
N GLY A 160 -10.51 -8.21 -2.33
CA GLY A 160 -9.95 -8.88 -1.16
C GLY A 160 -10.02 -8.02 0.09
N LEU A 161 -9.52 -6.78 0.00
CA LEU A 161 -9.52 -5.83 1.10
C LEU A 161 -10.94 -5.45 1.56
N LEU A 162 -11.87 -5.21 0.62
CA LEU A 162 -13.26 -4.93 0.95
C LEU A 162 -13.89 -6.09 1.73
N ASN A 163 -13.64 -7.33 1.32
CA ASN A 163 -14.11 -8.51 2.05
C ASN A 163 -13.44 -8.67 3.42
N ALA A 164 -12.15 -8.31 3.53
CA ALA A 164 -11.42 -8.34 4.79
C ALA A 164 -12.05 -7.39 5.82
N LYS A 165 -12.41 -6.18 5.39
CA LYS A 165 -13.11 -5.18 6.23
C LYS A 165 -14.49 -5.65 6.68
N LEU A 166 -15.14 -6.52 5.91
CA LEU A 166 -16.39 -7.19 6.29
C LEU A 166 -16.17 -8.46 7.14
N GLY A 167 -14.94 -8.80 7.51
CA GLY A 167 -14.60 -10.02 8.24
C GLY A 167 -14.73 -11.32 7.43
N LYS A 168 -14.95 -11.23 6.12
CA LYS A 168 -15.18 -12.39 5.23
C LYS A 168 -13.86 -13.03 4.81
N LYS A 169 -13.27 -13.83 5.70
CA LYS A 169 -11.95 -14.45 5.52
C LYS A 169 -11.81 -15.29 4.25
N GLU A 170 -12.77 -16.16 3.94
CA GLU A 170 -12.66 -17.05 2.76
C GLU A 170 -12.82 -16.28 1.44
N SER A 171 -13.75 -15.32 1.38
CA SER A 171 -13.88 -14.42 0.23
C SER A 171 -12.63 -13.57 0.03
N THR A 172 -12.02 -13.09 1.12
CA THR A 172 -10.74 -12.36 1.06
C THR A 172 -9.66 -13.21 0.40
N LYS A 173 -9.43 -14.44 0.90
CA LYS A 173 -8.43 -15.34 0.32
C LYS A 173 -8.70 -15.66 -1.15
N LYS A 174 -9.97 -15.87 -1.52
CA LYS A 174 -10.36 -16.14 -2.91
C LYS A 174 -9.87 -15.01 -3.83
N TYR A 175 -10.22 -13.77 -3.52
CA TYR A 175 -9.86 -12.61 -4.34
C TYR A 175 -8.36 -12.33 -4.34
N ILE A 176 -7.68 -12.46 -3.20
CA ILE A 176 -6.22 -12.34 -3.12
C ILE A 176 -5.54 -13.40 -3.99
N ASN A 177 -5.98 -14.67 -3.93
CA ASN A 177 -5.43 -15.74 -4.76
C ASN A 177 -5.67 -15.48 -6.26
N GLN A 178 -6.84 -14.96 -6.64
CA GLN A 178 -7.12 -14.56 -8.02
C GLN A 178 -6.15 -13.47 -8.49
N SER A 179 -5.89 -12.45 -7.66
CA SER A 179 -4.89 -11.41 -8.02
C SER A 179 -3.49 -11.97 -8.25
N LYS A 180 -3.11 -13.05 -7.56
CA LYS A 180 -1.79 -13.69 -7.66
C LYS A 180 -1.63 -14.62 -8.85
N ILE A 181 -2.70 -15.27 -9.29
CA ILE A 181 -2.66 -16.11 -10.50
C ILE A 181 -2.37 -15.22 -11.69
N ASP A 182 -3.15 -14.15 -11.84
CA ASP A 182 -3.01 -13.19 -12.93
C ASP A 182 -1.63 -12.50 -12.88
N PHE A 183 -1.09 -12.22 -11.69
CA PHE A 183 0.24 -11.62 -11.47
C PHE A 183 1.42 -12.43 -12.07
N ARG A 184 1.39 -13.77 -12.01
CA ARG A 184 2.52 -14.62 -12.44
C ARG A 184 2.78 -14.58 -13.95
N GLU A 185 1.80 -14.16 -14.72
CA GLU A 185 1.85 -14.11 -16.18
C GLU A 185 2.27 -12.73 -16.71
N LEU A 186 2.49 -11.74 -15.83
CA LEU A 186 2.74 -10.36 -16.21
C LEU A 186 4.23 -10.00 -16.17
N ASN A 187 4.63 -9.13 -17.09
CA ASN A 187 5.90 -8.42 -17.01
C ASN A 187 5.88 -7.42 -15.85
N TYR A 188 7.05 -7.10 -15.31
CA TYR A 188 7.16 -6.13 -14.23
C TYR A 188 6.60 -4.75 -14.63
N GLU A 189 5.69 -4.26 -13.79
CA GLU A 189 5.21 -2.88 -13.76
C GLU A 189 5.24 -2.40 -12.32
N LYS A 190 5.59 -1.11 -12.10
CA LYS A 190 5.65 -0.51 -10.75
C LYS A 190 4.36 -0.74 -9.95
N ASN A 191 3.22 -0.71 -10.63
CA ASN A 191 1.90 -0.88 -10.00
C ASN A 191 1.67 -2.27 -9.40
N LEU A 192 2.37 -3.30 -9.86
CA LEU A 192 2.25 -4.65 -9.28
C LEU A 192 2.71 -4.68 -7.82
N THR A 193 3.60 -3.76 -7.43
CA THR A 193 4.02 -3.60 -6.03
C THR A 193 2.84 -3.31 -5.09
N ILE A 194 1.79 -2.63 -5.56
CA ILE A 194 0.61 -2.30 -4.74
C ILE A 194 -0.11 -3.56 -4.28
N LEU A 195 -0.02 -4.67 -5.02
CA LEU A 195 -0.68 -5.94 -4.68
C LEU A 195 -0.23 -6.47 -3.31
N PHE A 196 1.07 -6.45 -3.03
CA PHE A 196 1.62 -6.89 -1.75
C PHE A 196 1.11 -6.01 -0.59
N TYR A 197 1.02 -4.71 -0.83
CA TYR A 197 0.47 -3.79 0.16
C TYR A 197 -1.02 -4.07 0.45
N LEU A 198 -1.84 -4.25 -0.59
CA LEU A 198 -3.28 -4.54 -0.45
C LEU A 198 -3.54 -5.90 0.21
N GLU A 199 -2.75 -6.91 -0.14
CA GLU A 199 -2.83 -8.23 0.50
C GLU A 199 -2.44 -8.16 1.98
N ALA A 200 -1.30 -7.52 2.30
CA ALA A 200 -0.86 -7.35 3.67
C ALA A 200 -1.90 -6.59 4.51
N TYR A 201 -2.48 -5.52 3.94
CA TYR A 201 -3.53 -4.76 4.60
C TYR A 201 -4.80 -5.58 4.82
N SER A 202 -5.16 -6.43 3.86
CA SER A 202 -6.28 -7.37 4.00
C SER A 202 -6.04 -8.35 5.15
N TYR A 203 -4.86 -8.93 5.25
CA TYR A 203 -4.51 -9.83 6.35
C TYR A 203 -4.43 -9.12 7.70
N LEU A 204 -3.86 -7.92 7.76
CA LEU A 204 -3.82 -7.10 8.97
C LEU A 204 -5.25 -6.78 9.47
N THR A 205 -6.14 -6.45 8.54
CA THR A 205 -7.56 -6.19 8.83
C THR A 205 -8.24 -7.42 9.45
N LEU A 206 -7.94 -8.61 8.93
CA LEU A 206 -8.42 -9.89 9.47
C LEU A 206 -7.68 -10.36 10.74
N GLY A 207 -6.69 -9.61 11.24
CA GLY A 207 -5.86 -10.00 12.38
C GLY A 207 -4.87 -11.13 12.08
N MET A 208 -4.65 -11.47 10.82
CA MET A 208 -3.72 -12.51 10.37
C MET A 208 -2.28 -11.96 10.27
N LEU A 209 -1.71 -11.56 11.41
CA LEU A 209 -0.47 -10.77 11.48
C LEU A 209 0.71 -11.48 10.80
N ALA A 210 0.92 -12.77 11.07
CA ALA A 210 2.01 -13.55 10.46
C ALA A 210 1.97 -13.52 8.92
N LYS A 211 0.77 -13.64 8.33
CA LYS A 211 0.61 -13.54 6.87
C LYS A 211 0.86 -12.13 6.35
N ALA A 212 0.38 -11.12 7.07
CA ALA A 212 0.62 -9.73 6.68
C ALA A 212 2.11 -9.42 6.60
N CYS A 213 2.90 -9.84 7.59
CA CYS A 213 4.36 -9.63 7.54
C CYS A 213 5.06 -10.45 6.47
N GLN A 214 4.69 -11.73 6.28
CA GLN A 214 5.25 -12.51 5.19
C GLN A 214 5.02 -11.82 3.84
N THR A 215 3.80 -11.33 3.58
CA THR A 215 3.48 -10.60 2.36
C THR A 215 4.29 -9.30 2.23
N LEU A 216 4.53 -8.56 3.31
CA LEU A 216 5.35 -7.35 3.29
C LEU A 216 6.82 -7.66 3.02
N GLU A 217 7.35 -8.75 3.58
CA GLU A 217 8.71 -9.22 3.30
C GLU A 217 8.87 -9.57 1.81
N GLU A 218 7.94 -10.35 1.26
CA GLU A 218 7.89 -10.69 -0.16
C GLU A 218 7.78 -9.43 -1.04
N GLY A 219 6.97 -8.46 -0.64
CA GLY A 219 6.79 -7.19 -1.37
C GLY A 219 8.04 -6.31 -1.36
N ILE A 220 8.72 -6.18 -0.22
CA ILE A 220 9.97 -5.42 -0.11
C ILE A 220 11.05 -6.07 -0.98
N GLU A 221 11.18 -7.40 -0.94
CA GLU A 221 12.10 -8.13 -1.80
C GLU A 221 11.79 -7.91 -3.29
N PHE A 222 10.51 -8.04 -3.68
CA PHE A 222 10.06 -7.78 -5.04
C PHE A 222 10.40 -6.36 -5.52
N VAL A 223 10.19 -5.35 -4.69
CA VAL A 223 10.50 -3.95 -5.01
C VAL A 223 11.99 -3.73 -5.20
N THR A 224 12.80 -4.23 -4.27
CA THR A 224 14.26 -4.08 -4.31
C THR A 224 14.90 -4.85 -5.46
N ALA A 225 14.36 -6.02 -5.82
CA ALA A 225 14.86 -6.81 -6.96
C ALA A 225 14.64 -6.14 -8.32
N HIS A 226 13.76 -5.13 -8.39
CA HIS A 226 13.47 -4.35 -9.59
C HIS A 226 13.99 -2.90 -9.50
N ASP A 227 14.90 -2.61 -8.58
CA ASP A 227 15.51 -1.28 -8.36
C ASP A 227 14.46 -0.15 -8.22
N SER A 228 13.31 -0.47 -7.64
CA SER A 228 12.22 0.48 -7.43
C SER A 228 12.18 0.93 -5.97
N HIS A 229 11.76 2.18 -5.75
CA HIS A 229 11.44 2.70 -4.42
C HIS A 229 9.93 2.90 -4.23
N PHE A 230 9.14 2.61 -5.26
CA PHE A 230 7.71 2.82 -5.23
C PHE A 230 7.07 1.95 -4.14
N MET A 231 6.19 2.55 -3.32
CA MET A 231 5.49 1.93 -2.18
C MET A 231 6.37 1.41 -1.04
N LEU A 232 7.69 1.57 -1.10
CA LEU A 232 8.61 0.99 -0.14
C LEU A 232 8.41 1.59 1.27
N GLY A 233 8.33 2.92 1.38
CA GLY A 233 7.95 3.60 2.62
C GLY A 233 6.60 3.14 3.19
N ASN A 234 5.60 2.94 2.31
CA ASN A 234 4.26 2.50 2.70
C ASN A 234 4.27 1.06 3.24
N MET A 235 5.07 0.17 2.65
CA MET A 235 5.26 -1.19 3.17
C MET A 235 5.96 -1.19 4.53
N PHE A 236 7.00 -0.37 4.72
CA PHE A 236 7.64 -0.23 6.02
C PHE A 236 6.69 0.33 7.08
N TYR A 237 5.87 1.32 6.72
CA TYR A 237 4.85 1.82 7.64
C TYR A 237 3.79 0.77 7.96
N MET A 238 3.33 -0.02 6.99
CA MET A 238 2.42 -1.13 7.22
C MET A 238 3.05 -2.20 8.14
N ALA A 239 4.34 -2.52 7.96
CA ALA A 239 5.06 -3.43 8.85
C ALA A 239 5.09 -2.91 10.28
N ALA A 240 5.30 -1.60 10.47
CA ALA A 240 5.19 -0.93 11.76
C ALA A 240 3.82 -1.15 12.41
N LYS A 241 2.75 -1.03 11.63
CA LYS A 241 1.37 -1.21 12.10
C LYS A 241 1.05 -2.65 12.44
N VAL A 242 1.57 -3.60 11.67
CA VAL A 242 1.45 -5.03 12.02
C VAL A 242 2.12 -5.28 13.37
N ALA A 243 3.35 -4.79 13.57
CA ALA A 243 4.08 -4.94 14.83
C ALA A 243 3.38 -4.24 16.00
N GLU A 244 2.91 -2.99 15.82
CA GLU A 244 2.15 -2.25 16.84
C GLU A 244 0.89 -3.01 17.29
N LYS A 245 0.17 -3.62 16.33
CA LYS A 245 -1.02 -4.43 16.64
C LYS A 245 -0.65 -5.73 17.34
N ALA A 246 0.49 -6.33 16.96
CA ALA A 246 0.98 -7.54 17.56
C ALA A 246 1.39 -7.32 19.03
N GLU A 247 2.05 -6.20 19.35
CA GLU A 247 2.41 -5.80 20.72
C GLU A 247 1.15 -5.58 21.57
N LYS A 248 0.14 -4.88 21.04
CA LYS A 248 -1.14 -4.65 21.75
C LYS A 248 -1.93 -5.92 22.01
N ASN A 249 -1.84 -6.92 21.14
CA ASN A 249 -2.53 -8.20 21.31
C ASN A 249 -1.86 -9.10 22.37
N ASN A 250 -0.66 -8.75 22.85
CA ASN A 250 0.09 -9.56 23.79
C ASN A 250 0.17 -8.97 25.20
N ILE A 251 -0.73 -9.47 26.06
CA ILE A 251 -0.51 -9.44 27.50
C ILE A 251 0.48 -10.55 27.95
N ILE A 252 0.55 -11.79 27.42
CA ILE A 252 1.43 -12.82 28.06
C ILE A 252 2.18 -13.85 27.17
N ARG A 253 1.94 -14.06 25.85
CA ARG A 253 2.55 -15.26 25.17
C ARG A 253 3.31 -15.12 23.84
N GLU A 254 3.28 -13.98 23.16
CA GLU A 254 3.90 -13.83 21.83
C GLU A 254 4.85 -12.61 21.72
N ASN A 255 5.35 -12.07 22.83
CA ASN A 255 6.41 -11.03 22.79
C ASN A 255 7.67 -11.53 22.06
N GLN A 256 7.94 -12.84 22.05
CA GLN A 256 9.01 -13.43 21.24
C GLN A 256 8.70 -13.38 19.74
N GLN A 257 7.48 -13.67 19.30
CA GLN A 257 7.15 -13.64 17.86
C GLN A 257 7.11 -12.22 17.28
N ASN A 258 6.68 -11.22 18.06
CA ASN A 258 6.64 -9.82 17.63
C ASN A 258 8.04 -9.23 17.49
N SER A 259 8.87 -9.52 18.49
CA SER A 259 10.32 -9.32 18.44
C SER A 259 10.82 -9.98 17.17
N GLU A 260 10.77 -11.32 17.07
CA GLU A 260 11.24 -12.16 15.95
C GLU A 260 10.73 -11.75 14.57
N MET A 261 9.55 -11.15 14.46
CA MET A 261 8.95 -10.65 13.22
C MET A 261 9.60 -9.33 12.80
N PHE A 262 9.83 -8.41 13.73
CA PHE A 262 10.68 -7.24 13.50
C PHE A 262 12.15 -7.65 13.31
N GLU A 263 12.64 -8.68 14.02
CA GLU A 263 13.98 -9.23 13.79
C GLU A 263 14.06 -10.01 12.47
N LYS A 264 12.97 -10.53 11.90
CA LYS A 264 13.00 -11.17 10.58
C LYS A 264 12.97 -10.14 9.46
N LEU A 265 12.12 -9.11 9.59
CA LEU A 265 12.07 -7.98 8.68
C LEU A 265 13.36 -7.15 8.71
N PHE A 266 13.98 -7.00 9.89
CA PHE A 266 15.08 -6.07 10.11
C PHE A 266 16.34 -6.69 10.74
N ASN A 267 16.41 -7.98 11.04
CA ASN A 267 17.63 -8.71 11.45
C ASN A 267 18.35 -8.25 12.76
N GLU A 268 17.66 -8.05 13.90
CA GLU A 268 18.30 -8.06 15.26
C GLU A 268 17.37 -8.50 16.39
N LYS A 269 17.99 -9.13 17.40
CA LYS A 269 17.46 -9.32 18.76
C LYS A 269 17.00 -8.01 19.38
N VAL A 270 15.72 -7.91 19.74
CA VAL A 270 15.24 -6.85 20.64
C VAL A 270 16.03 -6.98 21.94
N PHE A 271 16.81 -5.95 22.28
CA PHE A 271 17.47 -5.89 23.56
C PHE A 271 16.40 -5.96 24.65
N LYS A 272 16.38 -7.08 25.39
CA LYS A 272 15.70 -7.13 26.68
C LYS A 272 16.38 -6.07 27.55
N GLU A 273 15.58 -5.14 28.05
CA GLU A 273 16.00 -4.16 29.04
C GLU A 273 16.81 -4.88 30.13
N ILE A 274 18.08 -4.50 30.25
CA ILE A 274 18.89 -4.87 31.40
C ILE A 274 18.40 -3.95 32.51
N TYR A 275 17.62 -4.53 33.43
CA TYR A 275 17.30 -3.94 34.74
C TYR A 275 18.58 -3.70 35.55
#